data_AF-A0AAJ6EDC0-F1
#
_entry.id   AF-A0AAJ6EDC0-F1
#
_cell.length_a   1.000
_cell.length_b   1.000
_cell.length_c   1.000
_cell.angle_alpha   90.00
_cell.angle_beta   90.00
_cell.angle_gamma   90.00
#
_symmetry.space_group_name_H-M   'P 1'
#
loop_
_entity.id
_entity.type
_entity.pdbx_description
1 polymer ?
#
loop_
_entity_poly.entity_id
_entity_poly.type
_entity_poly.pdbx_seq_one_letter_code
_entity_poly.pdbx_strand_id
1 'polypeptide(L)'
;MTSRAEKLGRMVSLVKLQLRLAEWRLAQIRQQEKSMQDEQAWLVAALNRAELPAGSSSESIARRLTNTSIGARAVQAQASRQLDQVRSESRRVKQLEQVARAALADKRRETEKRSLEDMAGTRPAAPDWTSMPTSRIRT
;
A
#
# COMPACT_ATOMS: atom_id res chain seq x y z
N MET A 1 -19.88 -3.21 18.33
CA MET A 1 -18.40 -3.09 18.31
C MET A 1 -17.86 -3.81 17.09
N THR A 2 -16.97 -3.19 16.29
CA THR A 2 -16.36 -3.85 15.12
C THR A 2 -15.30 -4.87 15.56
N SER A 3 -15.37 -6.08 15.01
CA SER A 3 -14.43 -7.14 15.39
C SER A 3 -13.01 -6.81 14.93
N ARG A 4 -11.98 -7.33 15.63
CA ARG A 4 -10.56 -7.12 15.25
C ARG A 4 -10.30 -7.51 13.79
N ALA A 5 -10.93 -8.59 13.32
CA ALA A 5 -10.82 -9.05 11.94
C ALA A 5 -11.40 -8.04 10.93
N GLU A 6 -12.54 -7.41 11.22
CA GLU A 6 -13.11 -6.37 10.35
C GLU A 6 -12.23 -5.12 10.30
N LYS A 7 -11.66 -4.70 11.44
CA LYS A 7 -10.73 -3.56 11.50
C LYS A 7 -9.49 -3.83 10.65
N LEU A 8 -8.88 -5.01 10.78
CA LEU A 8 -7.74 -5.43 9.98
C LEU A 8 -8.09 -5.52 8.49
N GLY A 9 -9.29 -6.01 8.14
CA GLY A 9 -9.79 -6.01 6.77
C GLY A 9 -9.85 -4.60 6.16
N ARG A 10 -10.38 -3.62 6.89
CA ARG A 10 -10.41 -2.21 6.44
C ARG A 10 -9.01 -1.64 6.27
N MET A 11 -8.09 -1.94 7.19
CA MET A 11 -6.70 -1.51 7.10
C MET A 11 -6.01 -2.09 5.86
N VAL A 12 -6.22 -3.38 5.56
CA VAL A 12 -5.69 -4.01 4.34
C VAL A 12 -6.23 -3.30 3.10
N SER A 13 -7.53 -3.00 3.03
CA SER A 13 -8.11 -2.27 1.90
C SER A 13 -7.47 -0.89 1.71
N LEU A 14 -7.26 -0.15 2.80
CA LEU A 14 -6.62 1.16 2.76
C LEU A 14 -5.18 1.08 2.25
N VAL A 15 -4.38 0.15 2.78
CA VAL A 15 -2.97 0.03 2.38
C VAL A 15 -2.84 -0.49 0.93
N LYS A 16 -3.78 -1.31 0.45
CA LYS A 16 -3.86 -1.65 -0.98
C LYS A 16 -4.14 -0.44 -1.87
N LEU A 17 -4.98 0.49 -1.43
CA LEU A 17 -5.21 1.75 -2.16
C LEU A 17 -3.96 2.63 -2.16
N GLN A 18 -3.22 2.68 -1.04
CA GLN A 18 -1.93 3.38 -0.96
C GLN A 18 -0.89 2.78 -1.91
N LEU A 19 -0.81 1.45 -2.00
CA LEU A 19 0.05 0.77 -2.96
C LEU A 19 -0.31 1.15 -4.41
N ARG A 20 -1.59 1.08 -4.78
CA ARG A 20 -2.05 1.49 -6.13
C ARG A 20 -1.72 2.94 -6.45
N LEU A 21 -1.88 3.84 -5.48
CA LEU A 21 -1.49 5.25 -5.66
C LEU A 21 0.03 5.39 -5.89
N ALA A 22 0.84 4.63 -5.16
CA ALA A 22 2.29 4.64 -5.33
C ALA A 22 2.71 4.07 -6.70
N GLU A 23 2.06 3.01 -7.17
CA GLU A 23 2.27 2.41 -8.49
C GLU A 23 1.88 3.39 -9.61
N TRP A 24 0.74 4.07 -9.46
CA TRP A 24 0.29 5.06 -10.42
C TRP A 24 1.26 6.25 -10.53
N ARG A 25 1.77 6.76 -9.40
CA ARG A 25 2.81 7.79 -9.39
C ARG A 25 4.09 7.33 -10.09
N LEU A 26 4.50 6.07 -9.90
CA LEU A 26 5.65 5.51 -10.61
C LEU A 26 5.41 5.48 -12.13
N ALA A 27 4.21 5.10 -12.56
CA ALA A 27 3.84 5.09 -13.98
C ALA A 27 3.90 6.50 -14.59
N GLN A 28 3.44 7.53 -13.87
CA GLN A 28 3.56 8.92 -14.30
C GLN A 28 5.01 9.36 -14.47
N ILE A 29 5.88 9.06 -13.49
CA ILE A 29 7.30 9.42 -13.55
C ILE A 29 7.97 8.72 -14.74
N ARG A 30 7.66 7.43 -14.98
CA ARG A 30 8.18 6.70 -16.14
C ARG A 30 7.70 7.26 -17.47
N GLN A 31 6.45 7.74 -17.53
CA GLN A 31 5.95 8.42 -18.72
C GLN A 31 6.73 9.72 -18.99
N GLN A 32 7.03 10.48 -17.94
CA GLN A 32 7.87 11.67 -18.05
C GLN A 32 9.30 11.32 -18.49
N GLU A 33 9.91 10.30 -17.90
CA GLU A 33 11.23 9.79 -18.28
C GLU A 33 11.29 9.44 -19.76
N LYS A 34 10.29 8.69 -20.25
CA LYS A 34 10.18 8.33 -21.66
C LYS A 34 10.10 9.55 -22.57
N SER A 35 9.26 10.53 -22.21
CA SER A 35 9.15 11.76 -23.01
C SER A 35 10.47 12.55 -23.11
N MET A 36 11.25 12.59 -22.03
CA MET A 36 12.57 13.24 -22.03
C MET A 36 13.60 12.44 -22.84
N GLN A 37 13.55 11.11 -22.79
CA GLN A 37 14.40 10.25 -23.61
C GLN A 37 14.06 10.39 -25.09
N ASP A 38 12.78 10.45 -25.45
CA ASP A 38 12.31 10.65 -26.81
C ASP A 38 12.75 12.03 -27.34
N GLU A 39 12.66 13.09 -26.52
CA GLU A 39 13.17 14.43 -26.87
C GLU A 39 14.69 14.42 -27.08
N GLN A 40 15.45 13.78 -26.20
CA GLN A 40 16.91 13.65 -26.35
C GLN A 40 17.27 12.90 -27.64
N ALA A 41 16.61 11.76 -27.90
CA ALA A 41 16.84 10.97 -29.10
C ALA A 41 16.53 11.79 -30.36
N TRP A 42 15.45 12.57 -30.34
CA TRP A 42 15.08 13.46 -31.44
C TRP A 42 16.11 14.58 -31.66
N LEU A 43 16.56 15.26 -30.59
CA LEU A 43 17.58 16.32 -30.69
C LEU A 43 18.93 15.79 -31.19
N VAL A 44 19.35 14.61 -30.72
CA VAL A 44 20.57 13.94 -31.20
C VAL A 44 20.43 13.55 -32.67
N ALA A 45 19.28 13.02 -33.08
CA ALA A 45 19.01 12.68 -34.48
C ALA A 45 19.05 13.92 -35.39
N ALA A 46 18.45 15.03 -34.96
CA ALA A 46 18.45 16.30 -35.68
C ALA A 46 19.88 16.85 -35.88
N LEU A 47 20.72 16.80 -34.84
CA LEU A 47 22.13 17.19 -34.95
C LEU A 47 22.90 16.29 -35.92
N ASN A 48 22.70 14.98 -35.84
CA ASN A 48 23.40 14.02 -36.69
C ASN A 48 23.02 14.15 -38.18
N ARG A 49 21.78 14.55 -38.47
CA ARG A 49 21.27 14.73 -39.84
C ARG A 49 21.48 16.13 -40.40
N ALA A 50 22.02 17.07 -39.60
CA ALA A 50 22.03 18.50 -39.90
C ALA A 50 20.65 19.11 -40.22
N GLU A 51 19.57 18.38 -39.93
CA GLU A 51 18.18 18.82 -40.05
C GLU A 51 17.78 19.53 -38.76
N LEU A 52 18.38 20.71 -38.57
CA LEU A 52 18.08 21.53 -37.40
C LEU A 52 16.61 21.97 -37.46
N PRO A 53 15.83 21.82 -36.37
CA PRO A 53 14.50 22.40 -36.31
C PRO A 53 14.54 23.89 -36.64
N ALA A 54 13.61 24.35 -37.48
CA ALA A 54 13.64 25.69 -38.07
C ALA A 54 13.91 26.79 -37.02
N GLY A 55 14.91 27.63 -37.28
CA GLY A 55 15.31 28.71 -36.37
C GLY A 55 16.19 28.30 -35.18
N SER A 56 16.61 27.03 -35.09
CA SER A 56 17.48 26.54 -34.01
C SER A 56 18.94 26.54 -34.44
N SER A 57 19.82 27.16 -33.65
CA SER A 57 21.26 27.01 -33.83
C SER A 57 21.76 25.72 -33.17
N SER A 58 22.90 25.20 -33.65
CA SER A 58 23.59 24.06 -33.01
C SER A 58 23.85 24.31 -31.53
N GLU A 59 24.24 25.54 -31.17
CA GLU A 59 24.46 25.94 -29.77
C GLU A 59 23.17 25.90 -28.93
N SER A 60 22.04 26.33 -29.49
CA SER A 60 20.73 26.25 -28.82
C SER A 60 20.33 24.79 -28.55
N ILE A 61 20.57 23.89 -29.51
CA ILE A 61 20.29 22.46 -29.34
C ILE A 61 21.24 21.83 -28.31
N ALA A 62 22.52 22.18 -28.31
CA ALA A 62 23.47 21.71 -27.31
C ALA A 62 23.06 22.13 -25.88
N ARG A 63 22.59 23.38 -25.70
CA ARG A 63 22.03 23.85 -24.42
C ARG A 63 20.77 23.07 -24.03
N ARG A 64 19.84 22.85 -24.97
CA ARG A 64 18.63 22.03 -24.72
C ARG A 64 18.97 20.60 -24.32
N LEU A 65 19.88 19.94 -25.03
CA LEU A 65 20.37 18.60 -24.71
C LEU A 65 21.00 18.53 -23.32
N THR A 66 21.78 19.54 -22.94
CA THR A 66 22.40 19.61 -21.61
C THR A 66 21.32 19.72 -20.53
N ASN A 67 20.34 20.61 -20.72
CA ASN A 67 19.24 20.80 -19.78
C ASN A 67 18.34 19.57 -19.68
N THR A 68 17.97 18.95 -20.80
CA THR A 68 17.15 17.73 -20.81
C THR A 68 17.91 16.54 -20.23
N SER A 69 19.23 16.45 -20.41
CA SER A 69 20.08 15.42 -19.78
C SER A 69 20.09 15.54 -18.26
N ILE A 70 20.25 16.76 -17.73
CA ILE A 70 20.19 17.02 -16.29
C ILE A 70 18.80 16.69 -15.75
N GLY A 71 17.75 17.14 -16.44
CA GLY A 71 16.36 16.84 -16.08
C GLY A 71 16.05 15.34 -16.07
N ALA A 72 16.49 14.60 -17.09
CA ALA A 72 16.30 13.16 -17.19
C ALA A 72 16.96 12.40 -16.03
N ARG A 73 18.18 12.80 -15.62
CA ARG A 73 18.84 12.21 -14.44
C ARG A 73 18.06 12.47 -13.15
N ALA A 74 17.50 13.66 -12.99
CA ALA A 74 16.67 13.98 -11.82
C ALA A 74 15.39 13.14 -11.79
N VAL A 75 14.72 13.00 -12.93
CA VAL A 75 13.52 12.15 -13.08
C VAL A 75 13.85 10.67 -12.84
N GLN A 76 14.99 10.18 -13.33
CA GLN A 76 15.45 8.82 -13.09
C GLN A 76 15.73 8.56 -11.60
N ALA A 77 16.35 9.51 -10.90
CA ALA A 77 16.57 9.44 -9.46
C ALA A 77 15.24 9.49 -8.66
N GLN A 78 14.24 10.22 -9.16
CA GLN A 78 12.91 10.22 -8.58
C GLN A 78 12.19 8.88 -8.81
N ALA A 79 12.34 8.29 -10.01
CA ALA A 79 11.77 7.00 -10.36
C ALA A 79 12.31 5.87 -9.49
N SER A 80 13.62 5.87 -9.20
CA SER A 80 14.25 4.87 -8.32
C SER A 80 13.72 4.96 -6.88
N ARG A 81 13.64 6.18 -6.32
CA ARG A 81 13.03 6.41 -5.00
C ARG A 81 11.58 5.96 -4.94
N GLN A 82 10.79 6.28 -5.98
CA GLN A 82 9.39 5.88 -6.05
C GLN A 82 9.23 4.36 -6.19
N LEU A 83 10.13 3.68 -6.92
CA LEU A 83 10.16 2.22 -7.01
C LEU A 83 10.41 1.59 -5.63
N ASP A 84 11.33 2.13 -4.85
CA ASP A 84 11.60 1.63 -3.50
C ASP A 84 10.41 1.86 -2.55
N GLN A 85 9.67 2.95 -2.74
CA GLN A 85 8.39 3.17 -2.05
C GLN A 85 7.33 2.13 -2.45
N VAL A 86 7.19 1.80 -3.73
CA VAL A 86 6.26 0.73 -4.18
C VAL A 86 6.64 -0.62 -3.54
N ARG A 87 7.94 -0.92 -3.46
CA ARG A 87 8.44 -2.14 -2.81
C ARG A 87 8.16 -2.18 -1.31
N SER A 88 8.32 -1.06 -0.60
CA SER A 88 8.03 -0.98 0.83
C SER A 88 6.52 -1.15 1.11
N GLU A 89 5.67 -0.47 0.35
CA GLU A 89 4.21 -0.61 0.47
C GLU A 89 3.73 -2.02 0.10
N SER A 90 4.31 -2.63 -0.94
CA SER A 90 3.98 -4.02 -1.31
C SER A 90 4.30 -5.00 -0.17
N ARG A 91 5.46 -4.85 0.48
CA ARG A 91 5.81 -5.65 1.67
C ARG A 91 4.83 -5.42 2.81
N ARG A 92 4.43 -4.16 3.05
CA ARG A 92 3.45 -3.79 4.09
C ARG A 92 2.08 -4.42 3.84
N VAL A 93 1.60 -4.41 2.59
CA VAL A 93 0.35 -5.10 2.21
C VAL A 93 0.43 -6.58 2.55
N LYS A 94 1.50 -7.28 2.13
CA LYS A 94 1.67 -8.72 2.38
C LYS A 94 1.65 -9.06 3.86
N GLN A 95 2.34 -8.26 4.68
CA GLN A 95 2.37 -8.44 6.14
C GLN A 95 0.98 -8.24 6.75
N LEU A 96 0.28 -7.16 6.40
CA LEU A 96 -1.06 -6.90 6.93
C LEU A 96 -2.08 -7.94 6.47
N GLU A 97 -1.99 -8.43 5.24
CA GLU A 97 -2.83 -9.52 4.76
C GLU A 97 -2.61 -10.81 5.55
N GLN A 98 -1.36 -11.13 5.90
CA GLN A 98 -1.06 -12.29 6.75
C GLN A 98 -1.69 -12.14 8.14
N VAL A 99 -1.54 -10.97 8.77
CA VAL A 99 -2.13 -10.69 10.09
C VAL A 99 -3.67 -10.72 10.03
N ALA A 100 -4.26 -10.16 8.97
CA ALA A 100 -5.71 -10.16 8.78
C ALA A 100 -6.25 -11.59 8.60
N ARG A 101 -5.55 -12.43 7.82
CA ARG A 101 -5.91 -13.84 7.65
C ARG A 101 -5.85 -14.62 8.96
N ALA A 102 -4.80 -14.42 9.76
CA ALA A 102 -4.69 -15.04 11.07
C ALA A 102 -5.84 -14.62 11.99
N ALA A 103 -6.14 -13.32 12.07
CA ALA A 103 -7.25 -12.81 12.88
C ALA A 103 -8.63 -13.33 12.43
N LEU A 104 -8.83 -13.56 11.13
CA LEU A 104 -10.04 -14.19 10.62
C LEU A 104 -10.15 -15.67 11.01
N ALA A 105 -9.04 -16.41 10.96
CA ALA A 105 -8.99 -17.80 11.40
C ALA A 105 -9.28 -17.91 12.91
N ASP A 106 -8.69 -17.02 13.72
CA ASP A 106 -8.94 -16.97 15.17
C ASP A 106 -10.42 -16.67 15.47
N LYS A 107 -11.03 -15.73 14.75
CA LYS A 107 -12.46 -15.43 14.89
C LYS A 107 -13.33 -16.66 14.59
N ARG A 108 -12.99 -17.46 13.56
CA ARG A 108 -13.72 -18.69 13.22
C ARG A 108 -13.59 -19.75 14.30
N ARG A 109 -12.37 -19.99 14.80
CA ARG A 109 -12.12 -20.92 15.91
C ARG A 109 -12.89 -20.53 17.17
N GLU A 110 -12.92 -19.25 17.49
CA GLU A 110 -13.66 -18.74 18.64
C GLU A 110 -15.18 -18.93 18.49
N THR A 111 -15.72 -18.73 17.28
CA THR A 111 -17.14 -19.00 17.02
C THR A 111 -17.48 -20.50 17.08
N GLU A 112 -16.60 -21.36 16.56
CA GLU A 112 -16.74 -22.81 16.63
C GLU A 112 -16.70 -23.30 18.09
N LYS A 113 -15.73 -22.81 18.88
CA LYS A 113 -15.60 -23.10 20.30
C LYS A 113 -16.88 -22.75 21.06
N ARG A 114 -17.40 -21.54 20.88
CA ARG A 114 -18.67 -21.12 21.52
C ARG A 114 -19.84 -22.00 21.10
N SER A 115 -19.92 -22.37 19.82
CA SER A 115 -20.97 -23.27 19.33
C SER A 115 -20.88 -24.66 19.98
N LEU A 116 -19.67 -25.18 20.18
CA LEU A 116 -19.45 -26.46 20.88
C LEU A 116 -19.81 -26.37 22.37
N GLU A 117 -19.42 -25.28 23.03
CA GLU A 117 -19.77 -25.03 24.44
C GLU A 117 -21.28 -24.90 24.65
N ASP A 118 -21.99 -24.22 23.74
CA ASP A 118 -23.44 -24.10 23.76
C ASP A 118 -24.13 -25.47 23.56
N MET A 119 -23.62 -26.32 22.65
CA MET A 119 -24.16 -27.68 22.43
C MET A 119 -23.86 -28.64 23.59
N ALA A 120 -22.68 -28.50 24.22
CA ALA A 120 -22.28 -29.34 25.36
C ALA A 120 -23.01 -28.97 26.66
N GLY A 121 -23.79 -27.88 26.69
CA GLY A 121 -24.47 -27.39 27.89
C GLY A 121 -23.51 -26.92 29.00
N THR A 122 -22.21 -26.91 28.75
CA THR A 122 -21.14 -26.50 29.69
C THR A 122 -20.95 -24.99 29.71
N ARG A 123 -22.04 -24.23 29.51
CA ARG A 123 -22.01 -22.80 29.82
C ARG A 123 -21.92 -22.72 31.35
N PRO A 124 -20.85 -22.17 31.94
CA PRO A 124 -20.88 -21.92 33.38
C PRO A 124 -22.07 -21.00 33.60
N ALA A 125 -23.06 -21.48 34.34
CA ALA A 125 -24.06 -20.60 34.92
C ALA A 125 -23.27 -19.44 35.55
N ALA A 126 -23.57 -18.21 35.15
CA ALA A 126 -23.04 -17.06 35.87
C ALA A 126 -23.27 -17.33 37.36
N PRO A 127 -22.26 -17.14 38.25
CA PRO A 127 -22.51 -17.29 39.68
C PRO A 127 -23.64 -16.31 40.04
N ASP A 128 -24.81 -16.85 40.36
CA ASP A 128 -25.94 -16.07 40.85
C ASP A 128 -25.56 -15.53 42.23
N TRP A 129 -24.88 -14.39 42.26
CA TRP A 129 -24.52 -13.65 43.48
C TRP A 129 -25.75 -13.12 44.24
N THR A 130 -26.97 -13.42 43.79
CA THR A 130 -28.24 -12.99 44.39
C THR A 130 -28.84 -13.99 45.38
N SER A 131 -28.27 -15.18 45.55
CA SER A 131 -28.77 -16.17 46.52
C SER A 131 -27.87 -16.26 47.76
N MET A 132 -27.86 -15.21 48.57
CA MET A 132 -27.38 -15.31 49.96
C MET A 132 -28.48 -15.97 50.82
N PRO A 133 -28.25 -17.16 51.42
CA PRO A 133 -29.14 -17.66 52.44
C PRO A 133 -28.80 -16.96 53.76
N THR A 134 -29.46 -15.83 54.04
CA THR A 134 -29.40 -15.25 55.39
C THR A 134 -30.18 -16.17 56.32
N SER A 135 -29.44 -17.06 56.98
CA SER A 135 -29.92 -17.92 58.04
C SER A 135 -30.53 -17.06 59.15
N ARG A 136 -31.81 -17.33 59.42
CA ARG A 136 -32.58 -16.80 60.52
C ARG A 136 -32.05 -17.40 61.83
N ILE A 137 -31.18 -16.69 62.54
CA ILE A 137 -30.86 -17.02 63.93
C ILE A 137 -31.90 -16.32 64.81
N ARG A 138 -32.70 -17.14 65.50
CA ARG A 138 -33.69 -16.75 66.51
C ARG A 138 -33.25 -17.40 67.81
N THR A 139 -32.78 -16.61 68.76
CA THR A 139 -32.82 -16.79 70.23
C THR A 139 -32.21 -15.55 70.86
#